data_AF-A0A7S4HX37-F1
#
_entry.id   AF-A0A7S4HX37-F1
#
_cell.length_a   1.000
_cell.length_b   1.000
_cell.length_c   1.000
_cell.angle_alpha   90.00
_cell.angle_beta   90.00
_cell.angle_gamma   90.00
#
_symmetry.space_group_name_H-M   'P 1'
#
loop_
_entity.id
_entity.type
_entity.pdbx_description
1 polymer ?
#
loop_
_entity_poly.entity_id
_entity_poly.type
_entity_poly.pdbx_seq_one_letter_code
_entity_poly.pdbx_strand_id
1 'polypeptide(L)'
;AIQYYGFYEAYYGLYPQIPSFVGSVDCGTLRFWVGFFALDCFIESFCCLWMAMGGYVSSNFWFAFGWILHLIVALPYCVSTVAIPISMYADEGKVCRKAMGPAEDVLSAVYWVHCSLFMCYVWMMLSITYYSFLKPTFITKTKIGDSA
;
A
#
# COMPACT_ATOMS: atom_id res chain seq x y z
N ALA A 1 15.23 5.82 2.70
CA ALA A 1 15.59 6.50 1.43
C ALA A 1 15.25 5.66 0.21
N ILE A 2 15.69 4.39 0.13
CA ILE A 2 15.49 3.52 -1.05
C ILE A 2 14.00 3.23 -1.36
N GLN A 3 13.16 2.97 -0.34
CA GLN A 3 11.73 2.77 -0.55
C GLN A 3 11.05 4.00 -1.18
N TYR A 4 11.26 5.20 -0.62
CA TYR A 4 10.71 6.46 -1.18
C TYR A 4 11.15 6.74 -2.62
N TYR A 5 12.42 6.46 -2.95
CA TYR A 5 12.92 6.62 -4.32
C TYR A 5 12.33 5.59 -5.27
N GLY A 6 12.26 4.32 -4.85
CA GLY A 6 11.60 3.26 -5.61
C GLY A 6 10.11 3.55 -5.85
N PHE A 7 9.41 4.17 -4.90
CA PHE A 7 8.00 4.56 -5.05
C PHE A 7 7.80 5.75 -6.01
N TYR A 8 8.68 6.75 -5.92
CA TYR A 8 8.68 7.89 -6.84
C TYR A 8 8.86 7.41 -8.29
N GLU A 9 9.86 6.56 -8.54
CA GLU A 9 10.12 5.99 -9.87
C GLU A 9 8.99 5.05 -10.33
N ALA A 10 8.43 4.24 -9.42
CA ALA A 10 7.42 3.25 -9.72
C ALA A 10 6.08 3.86 -10.16
N TYR A 11 5.54 4.83 -9.42
CA TYR A 11 4.18 5.32 -9.67
C TYR A 11 4.11 6.82 -9.99
N TYR A 12 4.93 7.64 -9.33
CA TYR A 12 4.91 9.08 -9.57
C TYR A 12 5.57 9.46 -10.91
N GLY A 13 6.58 8.70 -11.37
CA GLY A 13 7.18 8.84 -12.70
C GLY A 13 6.29 8.34 -13.84
N LEU A 14 5.41 7.37 -13.57
CA LEU A 14 4.47 6.82 -14.55
C LEU A 14 3.16 7.61 -14.65
N TYR A 15 2.70 8.20 -13.55
CA TYR A 15 1.43 8.94 -13.51
C TYR A 15 1.33 10.06 -14.59
N PRO A 16 2.38 10.89 -14.84
CA PRO A 16 2.36 11.88 -15.92
C PRO A 16 2.26 11.27 -17.32
N GLN A 17 2.64 10.00 -17.49
CA GLN A 17 2.67 9.33 -18.79
C GLN A 17 1.34 8.69 -19.16
N ILE A 18 0.42 8.54 -18.20
CA ILE A 18 -0.95 8.10 -18.47
C ILE A 18 -1.69 9.29 -19.09
N PRO A 19 -2.17 9.24 -20.34
CA PRO A 19 -2.88 10.37 -20.95
C PRO A 19 -4.17 10.69 -20.19
N SER A 20 -4.66 11.94 -20.24
CA SER A 20 -5.99 12.29 -19.72
C SER A 20 -7.11 11.76 -20.61
N PHE A 21 -6.93 11.85 -21.92
CA PHE A 21 -7.85 11.33 -22.93
C PHE A 21 -7.08 10.70 -24.09
N VAL A 22 -7.67 9.68 -24.72
CA VAL A 22 -7.20 9.10 -25.99
C VAL A 22 -8.36 9.13 -26.98
N GLY A 23 -8.36 10.13 -27.88
CA GLY A 23 -9.52 10.39 -28.74
C GLY A 23 -10.73 10.76 -27.89
N SER A 24 -11.77 9.91 -27.89
CA SER A 24 -12.97 10.06 -27.05
C SER A 24 -12.98 9.23 -25.77
N VAL A 25 -11.91 8.48 -25.50
CA VAL A 25 -11.80 7.62 -24.30
C VAL A 25 -11.24 8.44 -23.14
N ASP A 26 -11.94 8.44 -22.01
CA ASP A 26 -11.49 9.05 -20.75
C ASP A 26 -10.58 8.09 -19.98
N CYS A 27 -9.38 8.55 -19.65
CA CYS A 27 -8.40 7.79 -18.88
C CYS A 27 -8.36 8.19 -17.40
N GLY A 28 -9.29 9.03 -16.97
CA GLY A 28 -9.40 9.60 -15.63
C GLY A 28 -9.48 8.53 -14.54
N THR A 29 -10.20 7.43 -14.76
CA THR A 29 -10.30 6.34 -13.77
C THR A 29 -8.95 5.65 -13.53
N LEU A 30 -8.23 5.30 -14.60
CA LEU A 30 -6.90 4.69 -14.48
C LEU A 30 -5.91 5.66 -13.82
N ARG A 31 -5.94 6.93 -14.24
CA ARG A 31 -5.11 8.00 -13.63
C ARG A 31 -5.40 8.15 -12.15
N PHE A 32 -6.68 8.19 -11.77
CA PHE A 32 -7.10 8.34 -10.39
C PHE A 32 -6.55 7.20 -9.54
N TRP A 33 -6.77 5.94 -9.92
CA TRP A 33 -6.33 4.81 -9.11
C TRP A 33 -4.82 4.70 -9.01
N VAL A 34 -4.08 4.92 -10.11
CA VAL A 34 -2.62 4.91 -10.08
C VAL A 34 -2.06 6.05 -9.23
N GLY A 35 -2.62 7.27 -9.34
CA GLY A 35 -2.19 8.42 -8.56
C GLY A 35 -2.58 8.33 -7.08
N PHE A 36 -3.79 7.87 -6.79
CA PHE A 36 -4.29 7.66 -5.43
C PHE A 36 -3.46 6.60 -4.70
N PHE A 37 -3.12 5.51 -5.40
CA PHE A 37 -2.26 4.47 -4.84
C PHE A 37 -0.85 4.96 -4.51
N ALA A 38 -0.29 5.82 -5.35
CA ALA A 38 1.02 6.43 -5.08
C ALA A 38 1.01 7.27 -3.80
N LEU A 39 -0.05 8.07 -3.60
CA LEU A 39 -0.23 8.88 -2.40
C LEU A 39 -0.47 8.03 -1.15
N ASP A 40 -1.31 7.01 -1.27
CA ASP A 40 -1.66 6.15 -0.16
C ASP A 40 -0.45 5.35 0.34
N CYS A 41 0.33 4.77 -0.59
CA CYS A 41 1.58 4.09 -0.27
C CYS A 41 2.62 5.01 0.41
N PHE A 42 2.64 6.30 0.04
CA PHE A 42 3.47 7.31 0.71
C PHE A 42 3.02 7.53 2.15
N ILE A 43 1.72 7.74 2.37
CA ILE A 43 1.14 7.94 3.72
C ILE A 43 1.36 6.69 4.59
N GLU A 44 1.11 5.50 4.05
CA GLU A 44 1.29 4.22 4.75
C GLU A 44 2.73 4.06 5.26
N SER A 45 3.72 4.45 4.46
CA SER A 45 5.14 4.41 4.85
C SER A 45 5.43 5.25 6.11
N PHE A 46 4.77 6.40 6.29
CA PHE A 46 4.88 7.18 7.53
C PHE A 46 4.21 6.49 8.72
N CYS A 47 3.05 5.86 8.50
CA CYS A 47 2.31 5.13 9.54
C CYS A 47 3.17 3.98 10.09
N CYS A 48 3.85 3.26 9.20
CA CYS A 48 4.79 2.20 9.56
C CYS A 48 5.98 2.72 10.35
N LEU A 49 6.56 3.85 9.96
CA LEU A 49 7.66 4.48 10.70
C LEU A 49 7.23 4.91 12.10
N TRP A 50 6.03 5.47 12.26
CA TRP A 50 5.50 5.82 13.58
C TRP A 50 5.22 4.60 14.45
N MET A 51 4.68 3.53 13.89
CA MET A 51 4.52 2.27 14.61
C MET A 51 5.87 1.70 15.06
N ALA A 52 6.87 1.70 14.17
CA ALA A 52 8.23 1.27 14.48
C ALA A 52 8.87 2.16 15.57
N MET A 53 8.64 3.48 15.51
CA MET A 53 9.10 4.42 16.53
C MET A 53 8.45 4.15 17.89
N GLY A 54 7.15 3.82 17.91
CA GLY A 54 6.45 3.40 19.12
C GLY A 54 7.09 2.17 19.78
N GLY A 55 7.51 1.20 18.97
CA GLY A 55 8.30 0.05 19.41
C GLY A 55 9.69 0.46 19.94
N TYR A 56 10.39 1.34 19.22
CA TYR A 56 11.72 1.82 19.62
C TYR A 56 11.71 2.54 20.97
N VAL A 57 10.71 3.39 21.23
CA VAL A 57 10.55 4.08 22.52
C VAL A 57 9.84 3.26 23.58
N SER A 58 9.56 1.98 23.31
CA SER A 58 8.88 1.05 24.24
C SER A 58 7.55 1.59 24.79
N SER A 59 6.82 2.39 24.00
CA SER A 59 5.54 2.96 24.42
C SER A 59 4.38 2.22 23.76
N ASN A 60 3.63 1.47 24.57
CA ASN A 60 2.45 0.74 24.12
C ASN A 60 1.39 1.66 23.50
N PHE A 61 1.26 2.90 23.99
CA PHE A 61 0.32 3.88 23.44
C PHE A 61 0.73 4.30 22.03
N TRP A 62 2.00 4.68 21.82
CA TRP A 62 2.49 5.07 20.50
C TRP A 62 2.44 3.92 19.50
N PHE A 63 2.76 2.70 19.94
CA PHE A 63 2.63 1.51 19.10
C PHE A 63 1.18 1.28 18.69
N ALA A 64 0.24 1.27 19.65
CA ALA A 64 -1.19 1.04 19.36
C ALA A 64 -1.78 2.14 18.47
N PHE A 65 -1.43 3.41 18.71
CA PHE A 65 -1.84 4.53 17.87
C PHE A 65 -1.33 4.38 16.43
N GLY A 66 -0.03 4.12 16.26
CA GLY A 66 0.57 3.89 14.95
C GLY A 66 -0.02 2.67 14.22
N TRP A 67 -0.32 1.60 14.96
CA TRP A 67 -0.95 0.40 14.42
C TRP A 67 -2.39 0.65 13.93
N ILE A 68 -3.22 1.37 14.70
CA ILE A 68 -4.58 1.73 14.29
C ILE A 68 -4.53 2.63 13.05
N LEU A 69 -3.65 3.63 13.05
CA LEU A 69 -3.52 4.57 11.94
C LEU A 69 -3.06 3.86 10.67
N HIS A 70 -2.11 2.92 10.80
CA HIS A 70 -1.71 2.02 9.72
C HIS A 70 -2.90 1.21 9.18
N LEU A 71 -3.75 0.63 10.04
CA LEU A 71 -4.92 -0.14 9.57
C LEU A 71 -5.93 0.72 8.79
N ILE A 72 -6.13 1.98 9.22
CA ILE A 72 -7.04 2.90 8.54
C ILE A 72 -6.53 3.21 7.12
N VAL A 73 -5.23 3.43 6.98
CA VAL A 73 -4.59 3.75 5.68
C VAL A 73 -4.42 2.49 4.81
N ALA A 74 -4.25 1.31 5.41
CA ALA A 74 -4.18 0.05 4.67
C ALA A 74 -5.49 -0.31 3.92
N LEU A 75 -6.64 0.25 4.34
CA LEU A 75 -7.93 0.01 3.68
C LEU A 75 -7.98 0.61 2.25
N PRO A 76 -7.75 1.93 2.06
CA PRO A 76 -7.55 2.55 0.75
C PRO A 76 -6.53 1.81 -0.12
N TYR A 77 -5.47 1.28 0.48
CA TYR A 77 -4.43 0.53 -0.21
C TYR A 77 -4.98 -0.74 -0.83
N CYS A 78 -5.65 -1.56 -0.02
CA CYS A 78 -6.29 -2.80 -0.47
C CYS A 78 -7.30 -2.54 -1.59
N VAL A 79 -8.10 -1.47 -1.46
CA VAL A 79 -9.06 -1.06 -2.51
C VAL A 79 -8.33 -0.72 -3.80
N SER A 80 -7.25 0.04 -3.72
CA SER A 80 -6.45 0.46 -4.88
C SER A 80 -5.75 -0.73 -5.55
N THR A 81 -5.24 -1.70 -4.77
CA THR A 81 -4.64 -2.93 -5.29
C THR A 81 -5.60 -3.70 -6.19
N VAL A 82 -6.91 -3.68 -5.90
CA VAL A 82 -7.95 -4.33 -6.71
C VAL A 82 -8.48 -3.40 -7.82
N ALA A 83 -8.63 -2.12 -7.55
CA ALA A 83 -9.19 -1.17 -8.51
C ALA A 83 -8.25 -0.87 -9.68
N ILE A 84 -6.92 -0.86 -9.46
CA ILE A 84 -5.93 -0.70 -10.52
C ILE A 84 -6.10 -1.74 -11.62
N PRO A 85 -6.00 -3.07 -11.38
CA PRO A 85 -6.11 -4.06 -12.46
C PRO A 85 -7.48 -4.03 -13.13
N ILE A 86 -8.56 -3.74 -12.40
CA ILE A 86 -9.90 -3.55 -12.99
C ILE A 86 -9.85 -2.39 -13.99
N SER A 87 -9.33 -1.23 -13.59
CA SER A 87 -9.21 -0.06 -14.47
C SER A 87 -8.21 -0.26 -15.61
N MET A 88 -7.16 -1.06 -15.37
CA MET A 88 -6.04 -1.26 -16.27
C MET A 88 -6.38 -2.26 -17.39
N TYR A 89 -7.16 -3.28 -17.07
CA TYR A 89 -7.58 -4.33 -18.01
C TYR A 89 -9.02 -4.16 -18.53
N ALA A 90 -9.75 -3.12 -18.10
CA ALA A 90 -10.96 -2.66 -18.77
C ALA A 90 -10.67 -2.21 -20.22
N ASP A 91 -11.69 -2.18 -21.07
CA ASP A 91 -11.49 -1.86 -22.49
C ASP A 91 -10.98 -0.42 -22.71
N GLU A 92 -11.48 0.54 -21.94
CA GLU A 92 -10.96 1.90 -21.89
C GLU A 92 -9.51 1.92 -21.37
N GLY A 93 -9.24 1.16 -20.30
CA GLY A 93 -7.91 1.01 -19.72
C GLY A 93 -6.85 0.50 -20.69
N LYS A 94 -7.20 -0.49 -21.52
CA LYS A 94 -6.32 -1.02 -22.59
C LYS A 94 -5.98 0.05 -23.62
N VAL A 95 -6.95 0.90 -24.00
CA VAL A 95 -6.72 2.00 -24.95
C VAL A 95 -5.79 3.05 -24.32
N CYS A 96 -6.08 3.45 -23.08
CA CYS A 96 -5.28 4.39 -22.31
C CYS A 96 -3.84 3.93 -22.14
N ARG A 97 -3.65 2.64 -21.82
CA ARG A 97 -2.33 2.02 -21.68
C ARG A 97 -1.54 1.98 -22.98
N LYS A 98 -2.16 1.53 -24.07
CA LYS A 98 -1.49 1.49 -25.38
C LYS A 98 -0.99 2.87 -25.81
N ALA A 99 -1.72 3.92 -25.46
CA ALA A 99 -1.32 5.29 -25.73
C ALA A 99 -0.10 5.76 -24.90
N MET A 100 0.27 5.04 -23.83
CA MET A 100 1.50 5.29 -23.07
C MET A 100 2.76 4.79 -23.81
N GLY A 101 2.62 4.02 -24.89
CA GLY A 101 3.75 3.45 -25.62
C GLY A 101 4.60 2.53 -24.73
N PRO A 102 5.95 2.67 -24.71
CA PRO A 102 6.83 1.81 -23.91
C PRO A 102 6.52 1.78 -22.40
N ALA A 103 5.86 2.81 -21.88
CA ALA A 103 5.54 2.90 -20.47
C ALA A 103 4.39 1.98 -20.02
N GLU A 104 3.63 1.41 -20.96
CA GLU A 104 2.61 0.39 -20.67
C GLU A 104 3.22 -0.86 -20.00
N ASP A 105 4.35 -1.32 -20.52
CA ASP A 105 5.04 -2.50 -20.02
C ASP A 105 5.61 -2.23 -18.63
N VAL A 106 6.13 -1.01 -18.43
CA VAL A 106 6.64 -0.56 -17.13
C VAL A 106 5.51 -0.49 -16.10
N LEU A 107 4.34 0.07 -16.44
CA LEU A 107 3.18 0.12 -15.55
C LEU A 107 2.75 -1.27 -15.09
N SER A 108 2.70 -2.23 -16.03
CA SER A 108 2.34 -3.61 -15.73
C SER A 108 3.36 -4.27 -14.82
N ALA A 109 4.65 -4.15 -15.16
CA ALA A 109 5.74 -4.75 -14.39
C ALA A 109 5.80 -4.19 -12.97
N VAL A 110 5.71 -2.87 -12.83
CA VAL A 110 5.70 -2.18 -11.54
C VAL A 110 4.53 -2.66 -10.68
N TYR A 111 3.32 -2.75 -11.24
CA TYR A 111 2.16 -3.23 -10.50
C TYR A 111 2.35 -4.66 -9.96
N TRP A 112 2.89 -5.58 -10.76
CA TRP A 112 3.11 -6.96 -10.31
C TRP A 112 4.24 -7.11 -9.29
N VAL A 113 5.33 -6.34 -9.45
CA VAL A 113 6.40 -6.27 -8.45
C VAL A 113 5.85 -5.73 -7.14
N HIS A 114 5.02 -4.69 -7.22
CA HIS A 114 4.37 -4.11 -6.06
C HIS A 114 3.46 -5.12 -5.35
N CYS A 115 2.57 -5.81 -6.06
CA CYS A 115 1.73 -6.87 -5.48
C CYS A 115 2.56 -7.95 -4.76
N SER A 116 3.71 -8.31 -5.32
CA SER A 116 4.62 -9.27 -4.70
C SER A 116 5.20 -8.74 -3.37
N LEU A 117 5.62 -7.48 -3.35
CA LEU A 117 6.12 -6.82 -2.14
C LEU A 117 5.02 -6.63 -1.09
N PHE A 118 3.80 -6.31 -1.52
CA PHE A 118 2.63 -6.18 -0.64
C PHE A 118 2.34 -7.48 0.12
N MET A 119 2.42 -8.64 -0.53
CA MET A 119 2.24 -9.93 0.14
C MET A 119 3.29 -10.19 1.21
N CYS A 120 4.57 -9.90 0.93
CA CYS A 120 5.64 -9.99 1.92
C CYS A 120 5.40 -9.03 3.09
N TYR A 121 4.95 -7.82 2.80
CA TYR A 121 4.66 -6.79 3.79
C TYR A 121 3.49 -7.18 4.71
N VAL A 122 2.37 -7.68 4.16
CA VAL A 122 1.23 -8.17 4.92
C VAL A 122 1.67 -9.26 5.90
N TRP A 123 2.50 -10.21 5.44
CA TRP A 123 3.05 -11.25 6.29
C TRP A 123 3.87 -10.70 7.47
N MET A 124 4.74 -9.71 7.21
CA MET A 124 5.52 -9.05 8.24
C MET A 124 4.63 -8.30 9.25
N MET A 125 3.60 -7.59 8.78
CA MET A 125 2.70 -6.84 9.64
C MET A 125 1.81 -7.74 10.50
N LEU A 126 1.33 -8.86 9.96
CA LEU A 126 0.62 -9.88 10.75
C LEU A 126 1.53 -10.48 11.82
N SER A 127 2.80 -10.75 11.48
CA SER A 127 3.79 -11.25 12.44
C SER A 127 4.04 -10.26 13.57
N ILE A 128 4.26 -8.98 13.26
CA ILE A 128 4.45 -7.91 14.25
C ILE A 128 3.20 -7.77 15.13
N THR A 129 2.02 -7.75 14.51
CA THR A 129 0.74 -7.66 15.25
C THR A 129 0.58 -8.83 16.22
N TYR A 130 0.91 -10.04 15.79
CA TYR A 130 0.83 -11.22 16.64
C TYR A 130 1.80 -11.15 17.82
N TYR A 131 3.09 -10.89 17.57
CA TYR A 131 4.12 -10.95 18.61
C TYR A 131 4.14 -9.72 19.52
N SER A 132 3.85 -8.54 18.99
CA SER A 132 3.96 -7.27 19.72
C SER A 132 2.65 -6.81 20.35
N PHE A 133 1.50 -7.29 19.87
CA PHE A 133 0.19 -6.88 20.39
C PHE A 133 -0.64 -8.07 20.90
N LEU A 134 -1.01 -9.02 20.03
CA LEU A 134 -1.96 -10.07 20.39
C LEU A 134 -1.44 -11.00 21.50
N LYS A 135 -0.22 -11.54 21.32
CA LYS A 135 0.40 -12.45 22.28
C LYS A 135 0.58 -11.82 23.67
N PRO A 136 1.24 -10.66 23.84
CA PRO A 136 1.44 -10.06 25.16
C PRO A 136 0.14 -9.57 25.80
N THR A 137 -0.80 -9.05 25.02
CA THR A 137 -2.03 -8.43 25.56
C THR A 137 -3.12 -9.45 25.90
N PHE A 138 -3.30 -10.48 25.07
CA PHE A 138 -4.44 -11.40 25.17
C PHE A 138 -4.09 -12.88 25.39
N ILE A 139 -2.84 -13.30 25.21
CA ILE A 139 -2.44 -14.72 25.39
C ILE A 139 -1.64 -14.89 26.69
N THR A 140 -0.65 -14.03 26.92
CA THR A 140 0.22 -14.14 28.09
C THR A 140 -0.46 -13.64 29.37
N LYS A 141 -1.30 -12.60 29.29
CA LYS A 141 -2.08 -12.12 30.46
C LYS A 141 -3.07 -13.17 30.99
N THR A 142 -3.68 -13.95 30.11
CA THR A 142 -4.66 -14.99 30.47
C THR A 142 -4.03 -16.10 31.30
N LYS A 143 -2.79 -16.50 30.98
CA LYS A 143 -2.06 -17.51 31.78
C LYS A 143 -1.78 -17.08 33.22
N ILE A 144 -1.67 -15.78 33.49
CA ILE A 144 -1.45 -15.27 34.85
C ILE A 144 -2.78 -15.15 35.60
N GLY A 145 -3.89 -14.85 34.90
CA GLY A 145 -5.23 -14.77 35.48
C GLY A 145 -5.87 -16.13 35.80
N ASP A 146 -5.56 -17.17 35.01
CA ASP A 146 -6.07 -18.54 35.23
C ASP A 146 -5.24 -19.35 36.24
N SER A 147 -4.14 -18.78 36.75
CA SER A 147 -3.29 -19.39 37.79
C SER A 147 -3.57 -18.83 39.20
N ALA A 148 -4.67 -18.09 39.37
CA ALA A 148 -5.11 -17.53 40.66
C ALA A 148 -6.31 -18.30 41.23
#